data_AF-A0A1Y0BYX3-F1
#
_entry.id   AF-A0A1Y0BYX3-F1
#
_cell.length_a   1.000
_cell.length_b   1.000
_cell.length_c   1.000
_cell.angle_alpha   90.00
_cell.angle_beta   90.00
_cell.angle_gamma   90.00
#
_symmetry.space_group_name_H-M   'P 1'
#
loop_
_entity.id
_entity.type
_entity.pdbx_description
1 polymer ?
#
loop_
_entity_poly.entity_id
_entity_poly.type
_entity_poly.pdbx_seq_one_letter_code
_entity_poly.pdbx_strand_id
1 'polypeptide(L)'
;MTYVEAIFKVLVVGLILGAGLPALFASGLVAYSSGAGGTHEDGTVSAPNQALKALGLLLFAVVAAVIVIAILYITRTTIIHHFGFNPVPFLPK
;
A
#
# COMPACT_ATOMS: atom_id res chain seq x y z
N MET A 1 -34.37 3.36 -11.67
CA MET A 1 -33.32 2.76 -10.81
C MET A 1 -31.91 3.14 -11.24
N THR A 2 -31.68 4.35 -11.76
CA THR A 2 -30.37 4.76 -12.34
C THR A 2 -29.44 5.44 -11.34
N TYR A 3 -29.99 6.17 -10.35
CA TYR A 3 -29.20 6.92 -9.37
C TYR A 3 -28.47 6.01 -8.37
N VAL A 4 -29.13 4.96 -7.89
CA VAL A 4 -28.52 3.98 -6.97
C VAL A 4 -27.36 3.27 -7.64
N GLU A 5 -27.52 2.89 -8.92
CA GLU A 5 -26.43 2.27 -9.69
C GLU A 5 -25.25 3.23 -9.89
N ALA A 6 -25.51 4.51 -10.21
CA ALA A 6 -24.48 5.51 -10.39
C ALA A 6 -23.69 5.78 -9.09
N ILE A 7 -24.39 5.95 -7.96
CA ILE A 7 -23.77 6.17 -6.64
C ILE A 7 -22.91 4.96 -6.26
N PHE A 8 -23.40 3.74 -6.49
CA PHE A 8 -22.65 2.52 -6.19
C PHE A 8 -21.37 2.41 -7.01
N LYS A 9 -21.41 2.75 -8.31
CA LYS A 9 -20.21 2.79 -9.16
C LYS A 9 -19.17 3.78 -8.63
N VAL A 10 -19.60 4.99 -8.27
CA VAL A 10 -18.69 6.01 -7.71
C VAL A 10 -18.10 5.55 -6.38
N LEU A 11 -18.91 4.95 -5.51
CA LEU A 11 -18.45 4.39 -4.24
C LEU A 11 -17.37 3.33 -4.45
N VAL A 12 -17.61 2.36 -5.34
CA VAL A 12 -16.65 1.27 -5.61
C VAL A 12 -15.35 1.82 -6.19
N VAL A 13 -15.43 2.70 -7.19
CA VAL A 13 -14.24 3.30 -7.80
C VAL A 13 -13.48 4.16 -6.79
N GLY A 14 -14.18 4.98 -6.00
CA GLY A 14 -13.57 5.82 -4.97
C GLY A 14 -12.92 4.99 -3.85
N LEU A 15 -13.54 3.88 -3.45
CA LEU A 15 -12.97 2.97 -2.46
C LEU A 15 -11.71 2.29 -2.99
N ILE A 16 -11.73 1.79 -4.23
CA ILE A 16 -10.58 1.11 -4.84
C ILE A 16 -9.42 2.10 -5.03
N LEU A 17 -9.68 3.26 -5.61
CA LEU A 17 -8.64 4.25 -5.93
C LEU A 17 -8.16 5.01 -4.70
N GLY A 18 -9.03 5.30 -3.74
CA GLY A 18 -8.70 6.04 -2.53
C GLY A 18 -8.17 5.16 -1.40
N ALA A 19 -8.89 4.08 -1.08
CA ALA A 19 -8.59 3.21 0.05
C ALA A 19 -7.86 1.91 -0.31
N GLY A 20 -7.63 1.62 -1.61
CA GLY A 20 -6.93 0.41 -2.03
C GLY A 20 -5.52 0.29 -1.47
N LEU A 21 -4.74 1.38 -1.51
CA LEU A 21 -3.38 1.39 -0.96
C LEU A 21 -3.36 1.28 0.58
N PRO A 22 -4.20 2.04 1.33
CA PRO A 22 -4.39 1.82 2.77
C PRO A 22 -4.79 0.37 3.12
N ALA A 23 -5.68 -0.26 2.33
CA ALA A 23 -6.09 -1.64 2.55
C ALA A 23 -4.93 -2.63 2.36
N LEU A 24 -4.07 -2.40 1.35
CA LEU A 24 -2.88 -3.22 1.14
C LEU A 24 -1.90 -3.10 2.32
N PHE A 25 -1.69 -1.87 2.81
CA PHE A 25 -0.88 -1.64 4.01
C PHE A 25 -1.46 -2.36 5.24
N ALA A 26 -2.77 -2.26 5.47
CA ALA A 26 -3.44 -2.95 6.57
C ALA A 26 -3.28 -4.47 6.46
N SER A 27 -3.39 -5.04 5.25
CA SER A 27 -3.18 -6.47 5.03
C SER A 27 -1.74 -6.91 5.34
N GLY A 28 -0.75 -6.08 5.00
CA GLY A 28 0.66 -6.30 5.35
C GLY A 28 0.89 -6.24 6.86
N LEU A 29 0.22 -5.30 7.55
CA LEU A 29 0.27 -5.17 9.00
C LEU A 29 -0.32 -6.40 9.70
N VAL A 30 -1.47 -6.89 9.23
CA VAL A 30 -2.09 -8.11 9.76
C VAL A 30 -1.16 -9.31 9.54
N ALA A 31 -0.64 -9.50 8.33
CA ALA A 31 0.29 -10.59 8.03
C ALA A 31 1.57 -10.54 8.90
N TYR A 32 2.14 -9.34 9.09
CA TYR A 32 3.32 -9.13 9.93
C TYR A 32 3.02 -9.42 11.41
N SER A 33 1.89 -8.94 11.92
CA SER A 33 1.46 -9.13 13.30
C SER A 33 1.18 -10.61 13.60
N SER A 34 0.45 -11.30 12.72
CA SER A 34 0.19 -12.74 12.84
C SER A 34 1.48 -13.57 12.71
N GLY A 35 2.48 -13.10 11.95
CA GLY A 35 3.78 -13.76 11.82
C GLY A 35 4.75 -13.51 12.98
N ALA A 36 4.54 -12.48 13.79
CA ALA A 36 5.44 -12.12 14.88
C ALA A 36 5.45 -13.17 16.02
N GLY A 37 4.40 -13.97 16.13
CA GLY A 37 4.21 -14.90 17.24
C GLY A 37 4.00 -14.15 18.56
N GLY A 38 3.64 -14.89 19.61
CA GLY A 38 3.41 -14.29 20.94
C GLY A 38 2.47 -15.10 21.81
N THR A 39 2.49 -14.78 23.10
CA THR A 39 1.50 -15.24 24.07
C THR A 39 0.26 -14.37 23.92
N HIS A 40 -0.85 -14.98 23.53
CA HIS A 40 -2.14 -14.31 23.51
C HIS A 40 -2.69 -14.19 24.93
N GLU A 41 -3.66 -13.29 25.14
CA GLU A 41 -4.31 -13.02 26.43
C GLU A 41 -4.92 -14.27 27.08
N ASP A 42 -5.21 -15.30 26.28
CA ASP A 42 -5.74 -16.61 26.69
C ASP A 42 -4.65 -17.60 27.14
N GLY A 43 -3.37 -17.18 27.15
CA GLY A 43 -2.23 -18.01 27.49
C GLY A 43 -1.75 -18.93 26.35
N THR A 44 -2.36 -18.86 25.16
CA THR A 44 -1.90 -19.64 24.00
C THR A 44 -0.63 -19.01 23.42
N VAL A 45 0.40 -19.84 23.23
CA VAL A 45 1.68 -19.42 22.64
C VAL A 45 1.66 -19.77 21.16
N SER A 46 1.61 -18.73 20.32
CA SER A 46 1.71 -18.92 18.88
C SER A 46 3.16 -18.84 18.45
N ALA A 47 3.66 -19.90 17.81
CA ALA A 47 5.04 -19.97 17.34
C ALA A 47 5.27 -18.91 16.24
N PRO A 48 6.39 -18.17 16.27
CA PRO A 48 6.67 -17.15 15.28
C PRO A 48 6.78 -17.76 13.88
N ASN A 49 5.97 -17.25 12.94
CA ASN A 49 6.01 -17.65 11.54
C ASN A 49 6.81 -16.61 10.74
N GLN A 50 8.10 -16.90 10.56
CA GLN A 50 9.03 -16.03 9.85
C GLN A 50 8.61 -15.78 8.39
N ALA A 51 7.92 -16.72 7.73
CA ALA A 51 7.44 -16.55 6.37
C ALA A 51 6.29 -15.52 6.28
N LEU A 52 5.33 -15.57 7.21
CA LEU A 52 4.25 -14.57 7.31
C LEU A 52 4.79 -13.18 7.63
N LYS A 53 5.77 -13.12 8.53
CA LYS A 53 6.44 -11.86 8.88
C LYS A 53 7.18 -11.25 7.69
N ALA A 54 7.91 -12.08 6.92
CA ALA A 54 8.58 -11.64 5.70
C ALA A 54 7.59 -11.17 4.63
N LEU A 55 6.46 -11.86 4.48
CA LEU A 55 5.38 -11.44 3.56
C LEU A 55 4.80 -10.08 3.94
N GLY A 56 4.51 -9.85 5.22
CA GLY A 56 4.03 -8.55 5.71
C GLY A 56 5.04 -7.42 5.47
N LEU A 57 6.33 -7.68 5.71
CA LEU A 57 7.39 -6.72 5.42
C LEU A 57 7.51 -6.42 3.92
N LEU A 58 7.38 -7.43 3.07
CA LEU A 58 7.38 -7.28 1.62
C LEU A 58 6.21 -6.40 1.16
N LEU A 59 5.00 -6.62 1.68
CA LEU A 59 3.84 -5.79 1.39
C LEU A 59 4.07 -4.32 1.79
N PHE A 60 4.67 -4.08 2.96
CA PHE A 60 5.05 -2.72 3.35
C PHE A 60 6.08 -2.08 2.42
N ALA A 61 7.09 -2.83 2.01
CA ALA A 61 8.10 -2.34 1.07
C ALA A 61 7.47 -1.99 -0.28
N VAL A 62 6.53 -2.80 -0.78
CA VAL A 62 5.78 -2.53 -2.00
C VAL A 62 4.96 -1.24 -1.87
N VAL A 63 4.20 -1.08 -0.78
CA VAL A 63 3.42 0.14 -0.53
C VAL A 63 4.33 1.37 -0.47
N ALA A 64 5.45 1.30 0.24
CA ALA A 64 6.42 2.40 0.32
C ALA A 64 6.99 2.75 -1.06
N ALA A 65 7.36 1.75 -1.86
CA ALA A 65 7.86 1.96 -3.22
C ALA A 65 6.81 2.66 -4.10
N VAL A 66 5.55 2.24 -4.04
CA VAL A 66 4.44 2.89 -4.77
C VAL A 66 4.29 4.35 -4.36
N ILE A 67 4.33 4.66 -3.07
CA ILE A 67 4.23 6.05 -2.56
C ILE A 67 5.39 6.90 -3.06
N VAL A 68 6.63 6.40 -2.97
CA VAL A 68 7.82 7.13 -3.43
C VAL A 68 7.73 7.39 -4.93
N ILE A 69 7.41 6.38 -5.74
CA ILE A 69 7.26 6.53 -7.19
C ILE A 69 6.15 7.53 -7.52
N ALA A 70 5.01 7.47 -6.83
CA ALA A 70 3.90 8.41 -7.03
C ALA A 70 4.31 9.85 -6.72
N ILE A 71 5.01 10.09 -5.60
CA ILE A 71 5.51 11.42 -5.24
C ILE A 71 6.51 11.93 -6.27
N LEU A 72 7.47 11.10 -6.68
CA LEU A 72 8.47 11.47 -7.70
C LEU A 72 7.81 11.76 -9.05
N TYR A 73 6.75 11.03 -9.40
CA TYR A 73 5.98 11.27 -10.61
C TYR A 73 5.21 12.59 -10.57
N ILE A 74 4.50 12.88 -9.46
CA ILE A 74 3.76 14.14 -9.28
C ILE A 74 4.71 15.34 -9.28
N THR A 75 5.88 15.20 -8.66
CA THR A 75 6.87 16.30 -8.52
C THR A 75 7.87 16.38 -9.67
N ARG A 76 7.76 15.53 -10.70
CA ARG A 76 8.74 15.40 -11.79
C ARG A 76 9.07 16.74 -12.45
N THR A 77 8.08 17.59 -12.70
CA THR A 77 8.27 18.87 -13.41
C THR A 77 9.12 19.82 -12.57
N THR A 78 8.85 19.90 -11.26
CA THR A 78 9.62 20.72 -10.33
C THR A 78 11.05 20.22 -10.19
N ILE A 79 11.23 18.90 -10.11
CA ILE A 79 12.56 18.27 -9.99
C ILE A 79 13.38 18.48 -11.26
N ILE A 80 12.79 18.28 -12.44
CA ILE A 80 13.48 18.53 -13.72
C ILE A 80 13.87 20.01 -13.83
N HIS A 81 13.01 20.93 -13.37
CA HIS A 81 13.30 22.36 -13.44
C HIS A 81 14.41 22.81 -12.48
N HIS A 82 14.46 22.29 -11.25
CA HIS A 82 15.43 22.70 -10.24
C HIS A 82 16.74 21.89 -10.25
N PHE A 83 16.66 20.58 -10.55
CA PHE A 83 17.78 19.65 -10.45
C PHE A 83 18.24 19.12 -11.82
N GLY A 84 17.48 19.36 -12.90
CA GLY A 84 17.88 18.95 -14.25
C GLY A 84 17.84 17.44 -14.54
N PHE A 85 17.39 16.61 -13.59
CA PHE A 85 17.31 15.15 -13.74
C PHE A 85 15.86 14.65 -13.65
N ASN A 86 15.54 13.58 -14.39
CA ASN A 86 14.23 12.92 -14.33
C ASN A 86 14.27 11.75 -13.32
N PRO A 87 13.55 11.82 -12.19
CA PRO A 87 13.54 10.76 -11.18
C PRO A 87 12.79 9.50 -11.59
N VAL A 88 11.92 9.58 -12.59
CA VAL A 88 11.10 8.46 -13.09
C VAL A 88 11.22 8.33 -14.62
N PRO A 89 12.41 8.02 -15.15
CA PRO A 89 12.66 7.98 -16.59
C PRO A 89 11.96 6.82 -17.31
N PHE A 90 11.54 5.80 -16.56
CA PHE A 90 10.87 4.59 -17.06
C PHE A 90 9.35 4.75 -17.21
N LEU A 91 8.76 5.85 -16.73
CA LEU A 91 7.32 6.12 -16.88
C LEU A 91 7.07 6.99 -18.13
N PRO A 92 5.96 6.75 -18.87
CA PRO A 92 5.60 7.55 -20.03
C PRO A 92 5.37 9.02 -19.66
N LYS A 93 5.68 9.91 -20.61
CA LYS A 93 5.66 11.36 -20.44
C LYS A 93 4.26 11.93 -20.29
#